data_AF-A0A955AE50-F1
#
_entry.id   AF-A0A955AE50-F1
#
_cell.length_a   1.000
_cell.length_b   1.000
_cell.length_c   1.000
_cell.angle_alpha   90.00
_cell.angle_beta   90.00
_cell.angle_gamma   90.00
#
_symmetry.space_group_name_H-M   'P 1'
#
loop_
_entity.id
_entity.type
_entity.pdbx_description
1 polymer ?
#
loop_
_entity_poly.entity_id
_entity_poly.type
_entity_poly.pdbx_seq_one_letter_code
_entity_poly.pdbx_strand_id
1 'polypeptide(L)'
;MNHNRLALGILDTSQQIGDPYAAAFFRDKTLSWSRYGYREEIFEGKSLAEIAAAATATAAGFRYCVVIPYGAVPTEQWRIQAAGSGDFFTSLMRWIERQQFSMGGTPNVTDGSFPIGGGCIVFDLHQFQQLRASDIASPDFDLPHAGDHVGLPFRLLDEDAQSQLLDLQPTCTLRRDVILRYAGGNITSFDSESCQRARELSEEQIAFLQAVSTQASRARRGVFLWNIESYADIEAPIDDFNGPVSTLYSVAAGFKPNRILQTHGFSNDTKVVYFDYSRQALDVRRFIVEHWDGDDFPDFVSDIFQAFPAPDTYYQLWDNATPQTVPWDDIHRVWQLELQCWGGSRALQQHWRGYRQLQHEYVPCDLLTGAFELVDRLTDESSAVIWWSNAFFTMYGNWLYPADHRERTYRRWMEQLAVRCPQLNLYGSDVGNACVNGLRAAEYWDEYRQFDGNGLQTRRLCRTEIRM
;
A
#
# COMPACT_ATOMS: atom_id res chain seq x y z
N MET A 1 14.40 21.50 11.73
CA MET A 1 13.31 20.93 10.90
C MET A 1 13.96 20.18 9.75
N ASN A 2 13.46 19.02 9.34
CA ASN A 2 14.03 18.30 8.20
C ASN A 2 13.83 19.14 6.94
N HIS A 3 14.93 19.69 6.39
CA HIS A 3 14.87 20.67 5.30
C HIS A 3 14.56 20.06 3.92
N ASN A 4 14.40 18.74 3.81
CA ASN A 4 14.25 18.03 2.55
C ASN A 4 12.97 17.19 2.53
N ARG A 5 11.80 17.84 2.47
CA ARG A 5 10.50 17.16 2.28
C ARG A 5 10.10 17.17 0.80
N LEU A 6 9.50 16.07 0.35
CA LEU A 6 9.04 15.86 -1.02
C LEU A 6 7.50 15.88 -1.11
N ALA A 7 6.96 16.80 -1.90
CA ALA A 7 5.57 16.81 -2.34
C ALA A 7 5.40 15.85 -3.55
N LEU A 8 4.26 15.17 -3.65
CA LEU A 8 3.84 14.44 -4.84
C LEU A 8 2.72 15.20 -5.53
N GLY A 9 2.95 15.52 -6.80
CA GLY A 9 1.98 16.06 -7.73
C GLY A 9 1.49 14.99 -8.71
N ILE A 10 0.20 14.99 -9.02
CA ILE A 10 -0.37 14.25 -10.14
C ILE A 10 -0.84 15.26 -11.19
N LEU A 11 -0.28 15.18 -12.38
CA LEU A 11 -0.70 16.01 -13.51
C LEU A 11 -1.95 15.41 -14.17
N ASP A 12 -3.03 16.19 -14.20
CA ASP A 12 -4.28 15.84 -14.88
C ASP A 12 -4.07 15.87 -16.40
N THR A 13 -3.84 14.69 -16.97
CA THR A 13 -3.70 14.48 -18.42
C THR A 13 -5.00 13.99 -19.07
N SER A 14 -6.16 14.13 -18.40
CA SER A 14 -7.46 13.66 -18.91
C SER A 14 -7.79 14.17 -20.31
N GLN A 15 -7.49 15.44 -20.61
CA GLN A 15 -7.70 16.02 -21.93
C GLN A 15 -6.86 15.35 -23.03
N GLN A 16 -5.63 14.95 -22.70
CA GLN A 16 -4.74 14.26 -23.64
C GLN A 16 -5.19 12.81 -23.89
N ILE A 17 -5.71 12.16 -22.85
CA ILE A 17 -6.26 10.79 -22.94
C ILE A 17 -7.55 10.78 -23.76
N GLY A 18 -8.36 11.84 -23.66
CA GLY A 18 -9.58 12.08 -24.44
C GLY A 18 -10.79 11.24 -24.03
N ASP A 19 -10.58 9.98 -23.64
CA ASP A 19 -11.62 9.09 -23.12
C ASP A 19 -11.79 9.26 -21.59
N PRO A 20 -12.98 9.67 -21.09
CA PRO A 20 -13.17 9.93 -19.66
C PRO A 20 -13.03 8.68 -18.78
N TYR A 21 -13.42 7.51 -19.29
CA TYR A 21 -13.31 6.25 -18.53
C TYR A 21 -11.85 5.83 -18.38
N ALA A 22 -11.09 5.90 -19.47
CA ALA A 22 -9.66 5.69 -19.48
C ALA A 22 -8.94 6.65 -18.54
N ALA A 23 -9.25 7.95 -18.63
CA ALA A 23 -8.64 8.97 -17.77
C ALA A 23 -8.90 8.68 -16.29
N ALA A 24 -10.13 8.33 -15.92
CA ALA A 24 -10.47 7.95 -14.55
C ALA A 24 -9.74 6.68 -14.09
N PHE A 25 -9.63 5.67 -14.96
CA PHE A 25 -8.89 4.44 -14.67
C PHE A 25 -7.40 4.72 -14.42
N PHE A 26 -6.73 5.44 -15.31
CA PHE A 26 -5.30 5.73 -15.17
C PHE A 26 -5.00 6.67 -14.00
N ARG A 27 -5.87 7.66 -13.74
CA ARG A 27 -5.82 8.48 -12.52
C ARG A 27 -5.85 7.61 -11.27
N ASP A 28 -6.82 6.69 -11.18
CA ASP A 28 -6.96 5.77 -10.04
C ASP A 28 -5.73 4.89 -9.84
N LYS A 29 -5.13 4.36 -10.92
CA LYS A 29 -3.91 3.54 -10.81
C LYS A 29 -2.70 4.36 -10.38
N THR A 30 -2.48 5.53 -10.97
CA THR A 30 -1.40 6.44 -10.53
C THR A 30 -1.54 6.79 -9.05
N LEU A 31 -2.74 7.18 -8.61
CA LEU A 31 -3.00 7.52 -7.22
C LEU A 31 -2.78 6.32 -6.29
N SER A 32 -3.36 5.17 -6.63
CA SER A 32 -3.33 3.99 -5.76
C SER A 32 -1.93 3.41 -5.62
N TRP A 33 -1.15 3.37 -6.70
CA TRP A 33 0.22 2.86 -6.61
C TRP A 33 1.17 3.82 -5.91
N SER A 34 0.99 5.13 -6.10
CA SER A 34 1.77 6.13 -5.38
C SER A 34 1.60 6.02 -3.87
N ARG A 35 0.40 5.65 -3.41
CA ARG A 35 0.05 5.50 -1.99
C ARG A 35 0.67 4.31 -1.29
N TYR A 36 1.42 3.44 -1.97
CA TYR A 36 2.19 2.42 -1.27
C TYR A 36 3.51 2.95 -0.70
N GLY A 37 4.15 3.92 -1.38
CA GLY A 37 5.41 4.51 -0.94
C GLY A 37 5.28 5.96 -0.48
N TYR A 38 4.16 6.63 -0.81
CA TYR A 38 3.91 8.02 -0.48
C TYR A 38 2.79 8.19 0.56
N ARG A 39 3.10 8.91 1.65
CA ARG A 39 2.22 9.06 2.84
C ARG A 39 1.76 10.49 3.11
N GLU A 40 2.25 11.47 2.36
CA GLU A 40 1.87 12.88 2.55
C GLU A 40 0.70 13.26 1.64
N GLU A 41 0.29 14.53 1.66
CA GLU A 41 -0.74 15.06 0.77
C GLU A 41 -0.30 14.98 -0.70
N ILE A 42 -1.21 14.54 -1.58
CA ILE A 42 -1.00 14.49 -3.03
C ILE A 42 -1.71 15.69 -3.65
N PHE A 43 -1.01 16.42 -4.49
CA PHE A 43 -1.53 17.60 -5.17
C PHE A 43 -1.90 17.25 -6.60
N GLU A 44 -3.16 17.42 -6.99
CA GLU A 44 -3.59 17.21 -8.37
C GLU A 44 -3.86 18.55 -9.04
N GLY A 45 -3.41 18.72 -10.29
CA GLY A 45 -3.62 19.95 -11.04
C GLY A 45 -3.42 19.75 -12.53
N LYS A 46 -3.88 20.72 -13.33
CA LYS A 46 -3.81 20.69 -14.80
C LYS A 46 -2.48 21.20 -15.34
N SER A 47 -1.65 21.78 -14.47
CA SER A 47 -0.33 22.30 -14.82
C SER A 47 0.65 22.14 -13.66
N LEU A 48 1.94 22.22 -13.97
CA LEU A 48 3.01 22.24 -12.97
C LEU A 48 2.89 23.45 -12.04
N ALA A 49 2.45 24.60 -12.56
CA ALA A 49 2.24 25.81 -11.78
C ALA A 49 1.15 25.63 -10.71
N GLU A 50 0.01 25.04 -11.08
CA GLU A 50 -1.08 24.76 -10.14
C GLU A 50 -0.63 23.83 -9.02
N ILE A 51 0.07 22.74 -9.38
CA ILE A 51 0.59 21.75 -8.42
C ILE A 51 1.63 22.39 -7.49
N ALA A 52 2.59 23.14 -8.04
CA ALA A 52 3.63 23.82 -7.25
C ALA A 52 3.04 24.87 -6.30
N ALA A 53 2.04 25.63 -6.76
CA ALA A 53 1.33 26.61 -5.95
C ALA A 53 0.61 25.93 -4.78
N ALA A 54 -0.11 24.83 -5.04
CA ALA A 54 -0.78 24.06 -4.00
C ALA A 54 0.23 23.46 -2.99
N ALA A 55 1.30 22.85 -3.50
CA ALA A 55 2.36 22.27 -2.68
C ALA A 55 3.14 23.30 -1.84
N THR A 56 3.17 24.58 -2.24
CA THR A 56 3.81 25.63 -1.43
C THR A 56 2.84 26.29 -0.46
N ALA A 57 1.55 26.35 -0.78
CA ALA A 57 0.53 26.94 0.07
C ALA A 57 0.28 26.14 1.37
N THR A 58 0.62 24.86 1.38
CA THR A 58 0.49 23.97 2.55
C THR A 58 1.47 24.33 3.67
N ALA A 59 1.02 24.21 4.92
CA ALA A 59 1.86 24.39 6.11
C ALA A 59 2.94 23.30 6.28
N ALA A 60 2.94 22.26 5.43
CA ALA A 60 3.92 21.19 5.50
C ALA A 60 5.35 21.62 5.09
N GLY A 61 5.52 22.75 4.40
CA GLY A 61 6.86 23.27 4.08
C GLY A 61 7.68 22.32 3.21
N PHE A 62 7.07 21.81 2.14
CA PHE A 62 7.78 21.00 1.14
C PHE A 62 8.90 21.81 0.47
N ARG A 63 10.03 21.14 0.22
CA ARG A 63 11.16 21.74 -0.50
C ARG A 63 11.19 21.29 -1.95
N TYR A 64 10.87 20.03 -2.19
CA TYR A 64 10.89 19.43 -3.51
C TYR A 64 9.48 19.00 -3.89
N CYS A 65 9.18 18.95 -5.18
CA CYS A 65 7.95 18.36 -5.70
C CYS A 65 8.30 17.45 -6.87
N VAL A 66 7.84 16.19 -6.81
CA VAL A 66 7.81 15.29 -7.97
C VAL A 66 6.41 15.31 -8.57
N VAL A 67 6.31 15.43 -9.88
CA VAL A 67 5.06 15.41 -10.63
C VAL A 67 5.06 14.26 -11.61
N ILE A 68 4.01 13.43 -11.54
CA ILE A 68 3.76 12.30 -12.45
C ILE A 68 2.41 12.46 -13.15
N PRO A 69 2.26 12.10 -14.43
CA PRO A 69 0.96 12.16 -15.13
C PRO A 69 0.06 10.96 -14.78
N TYR A 70 -1.22 11.02 -15.15
CA TYR A 70 -2.06 9.83 -15.15
C TYR A 70 -1.42 8.72 -15.99
N GLY A 71 -1.44 7.49 -15.47
CA GLY A 71 -0.85 6.30 -16.09
C GLY A 71 0.62 6.06 -15.72
N ALA A 72 1.31 7.03 -15.13
CA ALA A 72 2.61 6.79 -14.51
C ALA A 72 2.41 6.15 -13.13
N VAL A 73 3.06 5.02 -12.90
CA VAL A 73 2.86 4.15 -11.75
C VAL A 73 4.22 3.90 -11.09
N PRO A 74 4.46 4.43 -9.87
CA PRO A 74 5.61 4.03 -9.08
C PRO A 74 5.54 2.52 -8.85
N THR A 75 6.56 1.80 -9.31
CA THR A 75 6.64 0.37 -9.06
C THR A 75 7.28 0.15 -7.70
N GLU A 76 6.70 -0.77 -6.94
CA GLU A 76 7.36 -1.28 -5.74
C GLU A 76 7.74 -2.74 -5.95
N GLN A 77 8.87 -3.09 -5.37
CA GLN A 77 9.23 -4.49 -5.21
C GLN A 77 8.52 -5.01 -3.95
N TRP A 78 7.37 -5.65 -4.14
CA TRP A 78 6.52 -6.24 -3.09
C TRP A 78 7.09 -7.53 -2.45
N ARG A 79 8.37 -7.82 -2.69
CA ARG A 79 9.05 -9.01 -2.19
C ARG A 79 9.86 -8.62 -0.96
N ILE A 80 10.26 -9.60 -0.15
CA ILE A 80 11.28 -9.36 0.86
C ILE A 80 12.48 -8.76 0.15
N GLN A 81 12.69 -7.46 0.33
CA GLN A 81 13.77 -6.75 -0.33
C GLN A 81 15.08 -7.28 0.22
N ALA A 82 16.02 -7.62 -0.67
CA ALA A 82 17.41 -7.69 -0.28
C ALA A 82 17.79 -6.34 0.32
N ALA A 83 18.54 -6.32 1.43
CA ALA A 83 18.92 -5.09 2.11
C ALA A 83 19.53 -4.08 1.11
N GLY A 84 18.79 -3.02 0.76
CA GLY A 84 19.27 -1.93 -0.09
C GLY A 84 18.37 -1.49 -1.25
N SER A 85 17.45 -2.32 -1.77
CA SER A 85 16.49 -1.85 -2.78
C SER A 85 15.45 -0.96 -2.10
N GLY A 86 15.39 0.33 -2.45
CA GLY A 86 14.36 1.25 -1.96
C GLY A 86 13.18 1.29 -2.93
N ASP A 87 12.02 1.80 -2.47
CA ASP A 87 10.92 2.21 -3.35
C ASP A 87 11.30 3.46 -4.17
N PHE A 88 10.45 3.80 -5.15
CA PHE A 88 10.63 4.95 -6.05
C PHE A 88 10.94 6.25 -5.30
N PHE A 89 10.19 6.55 -4.24
CA PHE A 89 10.37 7.81 -3.49
C PHE A 89 11.65 7.80 -2.67
N THR A 90 12.04 6.65 -2.12
CA THR A 90 13.32 6.47 -1.43
C THR A 90 14.49 6.67 -2.40
N SER A 91 14.47 6.02 -3.57
CA SER A 91 15.49 6.16 -4.61
C SER A 91 15.55 7.59 -5.10
N LEU A 92 14.40 8.22 -5.33
CA LEU A 92 14.32 9.61 -5.75
C LEU A 92 14.90 10.56 -4.71
N MET A 93 14.60 10.39 -3.42
CA MET A 93 15.16 11.24 -2.36
C MET A 93 16.69 11.12 -2.28
N ARG A 94 17.24 9.91 -2.43
CA ARG A 94 18.70 9.72 -2.51
C ARG A 94 19.31 10.43 -3.72
N TRP A 95 18.61 10.42 -4.86
CA TRP A 95 19.03 11.19 -6.03
C TRP A 95 19.00 12.69 -5.74
N ILE A 96 17.91 13.22 -5.17
CA ILE A 96 17.75 14.64 -4.81
C ILE A 96 18.90 15.11 -3.90
N GLU A 97 19.26 14.31 -2.89
CA GLU A 97 20.31 14.65 -1.92
C GLU A 97 21.73 14.74 -2.53
N ARG A 98 21.97 14.05 -3.65
CA ARG A 98 23.28 14.03 -4.34
C ARG A 98 23.42 15.13 -5.39
N GLN A 99 22.32 15.77 -5.78
CA GLN A 99 22.29 16.67 -6.92
C GLN A 99 22.06 18.13 -6.48
N GLN A 100 22.71 19.05 -7.18
CA GLN A 100 22.32 20.46 -7.19
C GLN A 100 21.52 20.68 -8.48
N PHE A 101 20.21 20.89 -8.36
CA PHE A 101 19.30 21.07 -9.48
C PHE A 101 18.17 22.05 -9.12
N SER A 102 17.62 22.72 -10.14
CA SER A 102 16.29 23.36 -10.03
C SER A 102 15.20 22.42 -10.49
N MET A 103 15.51 21.67 -11.54
CA MET A 103 14.60 20.76 -12.20
C MET A 103 15.35 19.51 -12.68
N GLY A 104 14.66 18.39 -12.68
CA GLY A 104 15.15 17.15 -13.24
C GLY A 104 13.98 16.21 -13.55
N GLY A 105 14.28 14.99 -13.96
CA GLY A 105 13.25 14.01 -14.27
C GLY A 105 13.62 13.06 -15.40
N THR A 106 12.59 12.42 -15.94
CA THR A 106 12.63 11.58 -17.13
C THR A 106 11.76 12.20 -18.21
N PRO A 107 12.28 13.17 -18.97
CA PRO A 107 11.50 13.76 -20.06
C PRO A 107 11.31 12.68 -21.13
N ASN A 108 10.06 12.44 -21.52
CA ASN A 108 9.79 11.62 -22.68
C ASN A 108 9.66 12.55 -23.88
N VAL A 109 10.73 12.61 -24.67
CA VAL A 109 10.90 13.58 -25.76
C VAL A 109 10.35 13.03 -27.08
N THR A 110 9.49 12.00 -27.07
CA THR A 110 9.14 11.32 -28.34
C THR A 110 8.44 12.23 -29.35
N ASP A 111 7.65 13.23 -28.94
CA ASP A 111 6.73 13.91 -29.88
C ASP A 111 6.57 15.44 -29.73
N GLY A 112 7.48 16.14 -29.05
CA GLY A 112 7.50 17.61 -28.99
C GLY A 112 6.25 18.28 -28.38
N SER A 113 5.36 17.52 -27.76
CA SER A 113 4.19 18.01 -27.01
C SER A 113 4.29 17.54 -25.56
N PHE A 114 4.09 18.47 -24.62
CA PHE A 114 4.24 18.40 -23.15
C PHE A 114 5.09 17.23 -22.55
N PRO A 115 6.23 17.47 -21.88
CA PRO A 115 7.38 16.57 -21.97
C PRO A 115 7.41 15.39 -20.98
N ILE A 116 6.31 15.09 -20.26
CA ILE A 116 6.31 14.09 -19.18
C ILE A 116 5.75 12.74 -19.63
N GLY A 117 5.72 12.41 -20.92
CA GLY A 117 5.10 11.16 -21.41
C GLY A 117 5.50 9.92 -20.59
N GLY A 118 4.64 9.46 -19.69
CA GLY A 118 4.95 8.37 -18.77
C GLY A 118 6.01 8.61 -17.69
N GLY A 119 6.83 9.66 -17.82
CA GLY A 119 7.94 9.97 -16.93
C GLY A 119 7.53 10.75 -15.69
N CYS A 120 8.50 11.42 -15.08
CA CYS A 120 8.25 12.36 -14.00
C CYS A 120 9.10 13.63 -14.15
N ILE A 121 8.68 14.71 -13.52
CA ILE A 121 9.49 15.91 -13.30
C ILE A 121 9.70 16.06 -11.80
N VAL A 122 10.89 16.45 -11.39
CA VAL A 122 11.19 16.86 -10.02
C VAL A 122 11.72 18.28 -10.03
N PHE A 123 11.21 19.13 -9.15
CA PHE A 123 11.72 20.51 -9.01
C PHE A 123 11.85 20.94 -7.55
N ASP A 124 12.82 21.82 -7.30
CA ASP A 124 12.95 22.57 -6.05
C ASP A 124 11.90 23.68 -6.04
N LEU A 125 10.93 23.60 -5.12
CA LEU A 125 9.79 24.51 -5.04
C LEU A 125 10.23 25.97 -4.85
N HIS A 126 11.27 26.23 -4.07
CA HIS A 126 11.74 27.58 -3.83
C HIS A 126 12.35 28.20 -5.10
N GLN A 127 13.13 27.42 -5.84
CA GLN A 127 13.71 27.87 -7.10
C GLN A 127 12.64 27.98 -8.20
N PHE A 128 11.69 27.05 -8.22
CA PHE A 128 10.56 27.07 -9.16
C PHE A 128 9.67 28.31 -8.98
N GLN A 129 9.49 28.79 -7.74
CA GLN A 129 8.76 30.02 -7.47
C GLN A 129 9.44 31.30 -7.98
N GLN A 130 10.75 31.25 -8.23
CA GLN A 130 11.49 32.39 -8.80
C GLN A 130 11.31 32.49 -10.32
N LEU A 131 10.84 31.42 -10.97
CA LEU A 131 10.39 31.46 -12.37
C LEU A 131 9.14 32.33 -12.47
N ARG A 132 9.04 33.14 -13.53
CA ARG A 132 7.83 33.94 -13.72
C ARG A 132 6.68 33.01 -14.06
N ALA A 133 5.51 33.24 -13.46
CA ALA A 133 4.31 32.49 -13.76
C ALA A 133 3.95 32.50 -15.27
N SER A 134 4.29 33.59 -15.96
CA SER A 134 4.17 33.71 -17.42
C SER A 134 5.02 32.72 -18.20
N ASP A 135 6.19 32.37 -17.67
CA ASP A 135 7.14 31.49 -18.34
C ASP A 135 6.65 30.05 -18.20
N ILE A 136 6.20 29.66 -17.00
CA ILE A 136 5.67 28.31 -16.70
C ILE A 136 4.34 28.03 -17.42
N ALA A 137 3.48 29.04 -17.57
CA ALA A 137 2.16 28.89 -18.21
C ALA A 137 2.23 28.86 -19.75
N SER A 138 3.40 29.10 -20.34
CA SER A 138 3.56 29.10 -21.78
C SER A 138 3.41 27.66 -22.32
N PRO A 139 2.59 27.43 -23.36
CA PRO A 139 2.58 26.15 -24.07
C PRO A 139 3.94 25.85 -24.73
N ASP A 140 4.77 26.88 -24.93
CA ASP A 140 6.15 26.78 -25.44
C ASP A 140 7.18 26.61 -24.30
N PHE A 141 6.76 26.34 -23.07
CA PHE A 141 7.68 26.11 -21.95
C PHE A 141 8.44 24.80 -22.15
N ASP A 142 9.63 24.93 -22.72
CA ASP A 142 10.57 23.84 -22.95
C ASP A 142 11.33 23.54 -21.65
N LEU A 143 10.93 22.47 -20.95
CA LEU A 143 11.53 22.05 -19.67
C LEU A 143 13.06 21.92 -19.71
N PRO A 144 13.65 21.25 -20.74
CA PRO A 144 15.09 21.27 -20.98
C PRO A 144 15.75 22.66 -20.99
N HIS A 145 15.08 23.68 -21.55
CA HIS A 145 15.61 25.04 -21.70
C HIS A 145 15.15 25.99 -20.58
N ALA A 146 14.17 25.62 -19.77
CA ALA A 146 13.77 26.35 -18.57
C ALA A 146 14.92 26.52 -17.58
N GLY A 147 15.82 25.54 -17.51
CA GLY A 147 17.04 25.61 -16.71
C GLY A 147 17.99 26.73 -17.14
N ASP A 148 18.06 27.02 -18.44
CA ASP A 148 18.94 28.06 -19.00
C ASP A 148 18.47 29.47 -18.56
N HIS A 149 17.18 29.65 -18.31
CA HIS A 149 16.62 30.92 -17.84
C HIS A 149 16.92 31.22 -16.36
N VAL A 150 17.15 30.21 -15.53
CA VAL A 150 17.49 30.36 -14.09
C VAL A 150 18.99 30.12 -13.83
N GLY A 151 19.76 29.74 -14.85
CA GLY A 151 21.17 29.43 -14.73
C GLY A 151 21.46 28.13 -13.96
N LEU A 152 20.51 27.19 -13.94
CA LEU A 152 20.62 25.93 -13.20
C LEU A 152 20.24 24.73 -14.09
N PRO A 153 21.06 23.68 -14.13
CA PRO A 153 20.94 22.61 -15.12
C PRO A 153 19.74 21.71 -14.85
N PHE A 154 19.04 21.32 -15.92
CA PHE A 154 18.14 20.16 -15.90
C PHE A 154 18.96 18.88 -15.69
N ARG A 155 18.55 18.02 -14.77
CA ARG A 155 19.24 16.76 -14.47
C ARG A 155 18.35 15.55 -14.74
N LEU A 156 18.86 14.60 -15.51
CA LEU A 156 18.20 13.30 -15.67
C LEU A 156 18.27 12.52 -14.35
N LEU A 157 17.20 11.79 -14.04
CA LEU A 157 17.22 10.79 -12.97
C LEU A 157 18.27 9.71 -13.28
N ASP A 158 18.82 9.06 -12.26
CA ASP A 158 19.68 7.88 -12.45
C ASP A 158 18.83 6.63 -12.75
N GLU A 159 19.48 5.59 -13.29
CA GLU A 159 18.82 4.33 -13.70
C GLU A 159 18.01 3.70 -12.55
N ASP A 160 18.49 3.82 -11.32
CA ASP A 160 17.81 3.33 -10.12
C ASP A 160 16.44 4.00 -9.93
N ALA A 161 16.37 5.33 -9.97
CA ALA A 161 15.09 6.04 -9.84
C ALA A 161 14.20 5.90 -11.08
N GLN A 162 14.80 5.81 -12.29
CA GLN A 162 14.04 5.67 -13.55
C GLN A 162 13.33 4.33 -13.66
N SER A 163 14.02 3.23 -13.34
CA SER A 163 13.49 1.86 -13.46
C SER A 163 12.33 1.57 -12.49
N GLN A 164 12.10 2.46 -11.53
CA GLN A 164 11.03 2.35 -10.52
C GLN A 164 9.76 3.12 -10.89
N LEU A 165 9.67 3.65 -12.11
CA LEU A 165 8.47 4.32 -12.62
C LEU A 165 8.01 3.65 -13.91
N LEU A 166 6.83 3.02 -13.87
CA LEU A 166 6.23 2.38 -15.03
C LEU A 166 5.26 3.33 -15.74
N ASP A 167 5.39 3.42 -17.07
CA ASP A 167 4.43 4.11 -17.91
C ASP A 167 3.39 3.13 -18.50
N LEU A 168 2.11 3.32 -18.17
CA LEU A 168 1.00 2.59 -18.80
C LEU A 168 0.57 3.15 -20.16
N GLN A 169 1.28 4.15 -20.69
CA GLN A 169 1.09 4.78 -22.01
C GLN A 169 -0.35 5.10 -22.38
N PRO A 170 -1.08 5.86 -21.54
CA PRO A 170 -2.50 6.09 -21.75
C PRO A 170 -2.82 6.99 -22.94
N THR A 171 -1.84 7.69 -23.51
CA THR A 171 -2.01 8.57 -24.68
C THR A 171 -1.93 7.83 -26.01
N CYS A 172 -1.38 6.62 -26.04
CA CYS A 172 -1.39 5.78 -27.24
C CYS A 172 -2.68 4.95 -27.29
N THR A 173 -3.63 5.34 -28.14
CA THR A 173 -4.95 4.69 -28.28
C THR A 173 -4.86 3.17 -28.33
N LEU A 174 -3.98 2.60 -29.16
CA LEU A 174 -3.86 1.15 -29.29
C LEU A 174 -3.44 0.48 -27.98
N ARG A 175 -2.40 0.99 -27.31
CA ARG A 175 -1.87 0.41 -26.06
C ARG A 175 -2.84 0.62 -24.90
N ARG A 176 -3.43 1.81 -24.84
CA ARG A 176 -4.48 2.18 -23.89
C ARG A 176 -5.64 1.19 -23.96
N ASP A 177 -6.17 0.94 -25.15
CA ASP A 177 -7.30 0.05 -25.35
C ASP A 177 -6.94 -1.39 -24.93
N VAL A 178 -5.71 -1.84 -25.21
CA VAL A 178 -5.19 -3.14 -24.75
C VAL A 178 -5.19 -3.26 -23.23
N ILE A 179 -4.69 -2.24 -22.52
CA ILE A 179 -4.65 -2.23 -21.05
C ILE A 179 -6.07 -2.21 -20.47
N LEU A 180 -6.96 -1.41 -21.05
CA LEU A 180 -8.35 -1.29 -20.58
C LEU A 180 -9.15 -2.59 -20.81
N ARG A 181 -8.80 -3.44 -21.78
CA ARG A 181 -9.37 -4.80 -21.90
C ARG A 181 -9.18 -5.62 -20.62
N TYR A 182 -8.10 -5.36 -19.88
CA TYR A 182 -7.76 -6.04 -18.62
C TYR A 182 -8.11 -5.24 -17.36
N ALA A 183 -8.89 -4.17 -17.48
CA ALA A 183 -9.41 -3.45 -16.32
C ALA A 183 -10.37 -4.33 -15.50
N GLY A 184 -10.38 -4.14 -14.17
CA GLY A 184 -11.27 -4.86 -13.27
C GLY A 184 -10.97 -6.36 -13.23
N GLY A 185 -12.03 -7.19 -13.25
CA GLY A 185 -11.91 -8.66 -13.19
C GLY A 185 -11.27 -9.30 -14.42
N ASN A 186 -11.22 -8.63 -15.57
CA ASN A 186 -10.66 -9.19 -16.80
C ASN A 186 -9.14 -9.44 -16.72
N ILE A 187 -8.45 -8.85 -15.73
CA ILE A 187 -7.03 -9.07 -15.52
C ILE A 187 -6.68 -10.54 -15.30
N THR A 188 -7.59 -11.35 -14.74
CA THR A 188 -7.34 -12.77 -14.50
C THR A 188 -7.23 -13.60 -15.78
N SER A 189 -7.64 -13.04 -16.92
CA SER A 189 -7.45 -13.62 -18.25
C SER A 189 -6.31 -12.97 -19.05
N PHE A 190 -5.39 -12.25 -18.38
CA PHE A 190 -4.23 -11.68 -19.05
C PHE A 190 -3.35 -12.76 -19.68
N ASP A 191 -3.05 -12.59 -20.97
CA ASP A 191 -2.23 -13.49 -21.78
C ASP A 191 -0.99 -12.72 -22.25
N SER A 192 0.11 -12.93 -21.53
CA SER A 192 1.39 -12.27 -21.81
C SER A 192 1.97 -12.71 -23.17
N GLU A 193 1.82 -13.97 -23.56
CA GLU A 193 2.35 -14.49 -24.84
C GLU A 193 1.62 -13.88 -26.04
N SER A 194 0.30 -13.68 -25.96
CA SER A 194 -0.47 -13.00 -26.99
C SER A 194 -0.05 -11.53 -27.13
N CYS A 195 0.05 -10.80 -26.02
CA CYS A 195 0.45 -9.39 -26.03
C CYS A 195 1.88 -9.20 -26.57
N GLN A 196 2.80 -10.10 -26.20
CA GLN A 196 4.19 -10.08 -26.68
C GLN A 196 4.28 -10.34 -28.18
N ARG A 197 3.54 -11.34 -28.69
CA ARG A 197 3.50 -11.65 -30.13
C ARG A 197 2.91 -10.51 -30.95
N ALA A 198 1.87 -9.86 -30.44
CA ALA A 198 1.22 -8.73 -31.10
C ALA A 198 2.03 -7.42 -30.99
N ARG A 199 3.09 -7.39 -30.16
CA ARG A 199 3.88 -6.19 -29.84
C ARG A 199 3.01 -5.01 -29.38
N GLU A 200 1.91 -5.34 -28.71
CA GLU A 200 0.91 -4.36 -28.25
C GLU A 200 1.42 -3.58 -27.03
N LEU A 201 2.25 -4.20 -26.19
CA LEU A 201 2.75 -3.63 -24.93
C LEU A 201 4.27 -3.74 -24.83
N SER A 202 4.90 -2.90 -24.00
CA SER A 202 6.32 -3.05 -23.65
C SER A 202 6.56 -4.26 -22.74
N GLU A 203 7.80 -4.72 -22.65
CA GLU A 203 8.16 -5.84 -21.75
C GLU A 203 7.84 -5.52 -20.28
N GLU A 204 8.08 -4.29 -19.84
CA GLU A 204 7.77 -3.81 -18.49
C GLU A 204 6.25 -3.80 -18.23
N GLN A 205 5.45 -3.34 -19.19
CA GLN A 205 3.99 -3.35 -19.10
C GLN A 205 3.46 -4.79 -19.03
N ILE A 206 4.01 -5.70 -19.84
CA ILE A 206 3.64 -7.12 -19.81
C ILE A 206 4.01 -7.74 -18.46
N ALA A 207 5.22 -7.49 -17.96
CA ALA A 207 5.67 -7.99 -16.66
C ALA A 207 4.79 -7.48 -15.52
N PHE A 208 4.44 -6.19 -15.54
CA PHE A 208 3.54 -5.59 -14.56
C PHE A 208 2.14 -6.21 -14.60
N LEU A 209 1.50 -6.28 -15.77
CA LEU A 209 0.16 -6.87 -15.90
C LEU A 209 0.16 -8.36 -15.57
N GLN A 210 1.24 -9.08 -15.86
CA GLN A 210 1.42 -10.48 -15.45
C GLN A 210 1.49 -10.61 -13.92
N ALA A 211 2.21 -9.71 -13.25
CA ALA A 211 2.28 -9.68 -11.79
C ALA A 211 0.91 -9.40 -11.17
N VAL A 212 0.19 -8.39 -11.69
CA VAL A 212 -1.18 -8.07 -11.24
C VAL A 212 -2.13 -9.24 -11.49
N SER A 213 -2.09 -9.86 -12.68
CA SER A 213 -2.92 -11.03 -13.02
C SER A 213 -2.66 -12.23 -12.12
N THR A 214 -1.38 -12.52 -11.87
CA THR A 214 -0.96 -13.61 -10.96
C THR A 214 -1.54 -13.38 -9.57
N GLN A 215 -1.43 -12.16 -9.06
CA GLN A 215 -1.94 -11.79 -7.76
C GLN A 215 -3.46 -11.80 -7.72
N ALA A 216 -4.13 -11.28 -8.74
CA ALA A 216 -5.59 -11.28 -8.82
C ALA A 216 -6.18 -12.70 -8.86
N SER A 217 -5.57 -13.60 -9.63
CA SER A 217 -6.01 -15.00 -9.78
C SER A 217 -5.68 -15.87 -8.56
N ARG A 218 -4.74 -15.45 -7.71
CA ARG A 218 -4.28 -16.21 -6.55
C ARG A 218 -4.68 -15.61 -5.21
N ALA A 219 -5.11 -14.35 -5.16
CA ALA A 219 -5.41 -13.62 -3.93
C ALA A 219 -6.31 -14.41 -2.97
N ARG A 220 -7.38 -15.05 -3.46
CA ARG A 220 -8.32 -15.84 -2.62
C ARG A 220 -7.71 -17.09 -1.98
N ARG A 221 -6.52 -17.50 -2.39
CA ARG A 221 -5.71 -18.58 -1.80
C ARG A 221 -4.45 -18.05 -1.11
N GLY A 222 -4.35 -16.73 -0.99
CA GLY A 222 -3.17 -16.03 -0.48
C GLY A 222 -2.98 -16.26 1.00
N VAL A 223 -1.75 -16.57 1.40
CA VAL A 223 -1.34 -16.77 2.79
C VAL A 223 -0.15 -15.88 3.11
N PHE A 224 -0.24 -15.16 4.23
CA PHE A 224 0.81 -14.31 4.78
C PHE A 224 1.28 -14.90 6.11
N LEU A 225 2.41 -15.60 6.08
CA LEU A 225 3.00 -16.21 7.28
C LEU A 225 3.72 -15.17 8.18
N TRP A 226 4.06 -13.99 7.65
CA TRP A 226 4.65 -12.87 8.40
C TRP A 226 3.94 -11.56 8.12
N ASN A 227 4.08 -10.63 9.06
CA ASN A 227 3.83 -9.22 8.82
C ASN A 227 5.14 -8.59 8.32
N ILE A 228 5.05 -7.82 7.23
CA ILE A 228 6.16 -6.97 6.76
C ILE A 228 6.07 -5.56 7.36
N GLU A 229 4.91 -5.21 7.90
CA GLU A 229 4.65 -3.91 8.51
C GLU A 229 5.20 -3.85 9.95
N SER A 230 5.57 -2.65 10.40
CA SER A 230 6.02 -2.43 11.77
C SER A 230 4.93 -2.73 12.81
N TYR A 231 5.36 -3.04 14.04
CA TYR A 231 4.50 -3.12 15.23
C TYR A 231 4.32 -1.78 15.96
N ALA A 232 4.94 -0.69 15.49
CA ALA A 232 4.93 0.60 16.18
C ALA A 232 3.53 1.16 16.48
N ASP A 233 2.51 0.82 15.68
CA ASP A 233 1.11 1.20 15.92
C ASP A 233 0.42 0.46 17.05
N ILE A 234 0.99 -0.66 17.52
CA ILE A 234 0.39 -1.54 18.51
C ILE A 234 1.27 -1.74 19.76
N GLU A 235 2.38 -1.01 19.88
CA GLU A 235 3.28 -1.08 21.06
C GLU A 235 2.71 -0.36 22.29
N ALA A 236 1.69 0.49 22.10
CA ALA A 236 1.01 1.17 23.19
C ALA A 236 -0.51 1.01 23.06
N PRO A 237 -1.23 0.68 24.16
CA PRO A 237 -2.68 0.70 24.16
C PRO A 237 -3.20 2.15 24.13
N ILE A 238 -4.50 2.33 23.87
CA ILE A 238 -5.14 3.63 24.10
C ILE A 238 -5.14 3.97 25.61
N ASP A 239 -5.09 5.26 25.94
CA ASP A 239 -4.82 5.74 27.31
C ASP A 239 -5.80 5.19 28.37
N ASP A 240 -7.04 4.89 27.98
CA ASP A 240 -8.08 4.38 28.86
C ASP A 240 -8.44 2.91 28.60
N PHE A 241 -7.59 2.18 27.87
CA PHE A 241 -7.74 0.74 27.68
C PHE A 241 -7.59 0.02 29.00
N ASN A 242 -8.66 -0.61 29.46
CA ASN A 242 -8.67 -1.43 30.67
C ASN A 242 -8.73 -2.91 30.28
N GLY A 243 -7.55 -3.51 30.11
CA GLY A 243 -7.40 -4.92 29.76
C GLY A 243 -7.79 -5.89 30.90
N PRO A 244 -7.76 -7.21 30.64
CA PRO A 244 -7.25 -7.84 29.42
C PRO A 244 -8.19 -7.69 28.22
N VAL A 245 -7.68 -7.93 27.00
CA VAL A 245 -8.49 -8.02 25.78
C VAL A 245 -9.59 -9.06 25.97
N SER A 246 -10.84 -8.69 25.71
CA SER A 246 -11.96 -9.64 25.78
C SER A 246 -12.07 -10.45 24.49
N THR A 247 -12.12 -9.76 23.35
CA THR A 247 -12.12 -10.37 22.01
C THR A 247 -11.17 -9.63 21.09
N LEU A 248 -10.28 -10.38 20.42
CA LEU A 248 -9.48 -9.90 19.31
C LEU A 248 -10.09 -10.38 17.99
N TYR A 249 -10.55 -9.45 17.16
CA TYR A 249 -10.92 -9.69 15.77
C TYR A 249 -9.72 -9.39 14.88
N SER A 250 -9.28 -10.33 14.05
CA SER A 250 -8.03 -10.16 13.31
C SER A 250 -8.04 -10.80 11.94
N VAL A 251 -7.38 -10.17 10.97
CA VAL A 251 -6.96 -10.87 9.75
C VAL A 251 -6.02 -12.05 10.06
N ALA A 252 -6.04 -13.09 9.23
CA ALA A 252 -5.31 -14.34 9.47
C ALA A 252 -3.82 -14.27 9.06
N ALA A 253 -3.13 -13.15 9.31
CA ALA A 253 -1.79 -12.86 8.80
C ALA A 253 -0.74 -12.64 9.90
N GLY A 254 0.45 -13.23 9.74
CA GLY A 254 1.66 -13.03 10.56
C GLY A 254 1.51 -13.17 12.09
N PHE A 255 2.29 -12.41 12.86
CA PHE A 255 2.33 -12.43 14.33
C PHE A 255 1.76 -11.18 15.00
N LYS A 256 1.33 -10.17 14.23
CA LYS A 256 0.68 -8.96 14.73
C LYS A 256 -0.53 -9.21 15.66
N PRO A 257 -1.39 -10.23 15.45
CA PRO A 257 -2.47 -10.56 16.40
C PRO A 257 -1.93 -10.92 17.79
N ASN A 258 -0.85 -11.72 17.83
CA ASN A 258 -0.19 -12.11 19.07
C ASN A 258 0.49 -10.90 19.72
N ARG A 259 1.11 -10.02 18.93
CA ARG A 259 1.71 -8.80 19.46
C ARG A 259 0.68 -7.85 20.07
N ILE A 260 -0.50 -7.72 19.46
CA ILE A 260 -1.63 -6.96 20.05
C ILE A 260 -1.97 -7.52 21.42
N LEU A 261 -2.17 -8.84 21.54
CA LEU A 261 -2.46 -9.49 22.83
C LEU A 261 -1.31 -9.36 23.84
N GLN A 262 -0.06 -9.35 23.37
CA GLN A 262 1.11 -9.14 24.23
C GLN A 262 1.12 -7.73 24.84
N THR A 263 0.81 -6.70 24.03
CA THR A 263 0.76 -5.31 24.49
C THR A 263 -0.43 -5.07 25.43
N HIS A 264 -1.61 -5.56 25.05
CA HIS A 264 -2.88 -5.24 25.72
C HIS A 264 -3.22 -6.21 26.86
N GLY A 265 -2.49 -7.31 26.97
CA GLY A 265 -2.77 -8.41 27.89
C GLY A 265 -3.96 -9.26 27.44
N PHE A 266 -3.94 -10.54 27.81
CA PHE A 266 -5.03 -11.47 27.57
C PHE A 266 -5.19 -12.43 28.75
N SER A 267 -6.35 -13.07 28.84
CA SER A 267 -6.69 -14.05 29.87
C SER A 267 -7.24 -15.32 29.23
N ASN A 268 -7.54 -16.36 30.03
CA ASN A 268 -8.14 -17.59 29.51
C ASN A 268 -9.55 -17.40 28.94
N ASP A 269 -10.23 -16.30 29.32
CA ASP A 269 -11.55 -15.93 28.79
C ASP A 269 -11.45 -15.10 27.50
N THR A 270 -10.23 -14.73 27.07
CA THR A 270 -10.03 -13.99 25.82
C THR A 270 -10.38 -14.87 24.62
N LYS A 271 -11.18 -14.33 23.70
CA LYS A 271 -11.52 -14.96 22.42
C LYS A 271 -10.72 -14.34 21.29
N VAL A 272 -10.30 -15.15 20.32
CA VAL A 272 -9.69 -14.68 19.07
C VAL A 272 -10.58 -15.10 17.90
N VAL A 273 -11.04 -14.12 17.13
CA VAL A 273 -11.85 -14.31 15.91
C VAL A 273 -11.00 -13.93 14.72
N TYR A 274 -10.47 -14.93 14.03
CA TYR A 274 -9.81 -14.73 12.75
C TYR A 274 -10.83 -14.54 11.64
N PHE A 275 -10.61 -13.56 10.77
CA PHE A 275 -11.39 -13.37 9.56
C PHE A 275 -10.49 -13.15 8.36
N ASP A 276 -10.83 -13.71 7.21
CA ASP A 276 -10.03 -13.51 6.00
C ASP A 276 -10.84 -13.83 4.75
N TYR A 277 -10.52 -13.18 3.64
CA TYR A 277 -11.13 -13.49 2.35
C TYR A 277 -10.54 -14.77 1.74
N SER A 278 -9.34 -15.18 2.21
CA SER A 278 -8.76 -16.48 1.90
C SER A 278 -9.11 -17.53 2.95
N ARG A 279 -9.84 -18.56 2.52
CA ARG A 279 -10.09 -19.74 3.36
C ARG A 279 -8.79 -20.48 3.71
N GLN A 280 -7.86 -20.53 2.76
CA GLN A 280 -6.54 -21.11 2.98
C GLN A 280 -5.76 -20.38 4.08
N ALA A 281 -5.82 -19.05 4.15
CA ALA A 281 -5.19 -18.30 5.25
C ALA A 281 -5.78 -18.68 6.61
N LEU A 282 -7.10 -18.86 6.70
CA LEU A 282 -7.77 -19.32 7.92
C LEU A 282 -7.37 -20.75 8.30
N ASP A 283 -7.31 -21.66 7.32
CA ASP A 283 -6.93 -23.05 7.55
C ASP A 283 -5.46 -23.18 7.96
N VAL A 284 -4.56 -22.42 7.33
CA VAL A 284 -3.15 -22.34 7.74
C VAL A 284 -3.01 -21.75 9.14
N ARG A 285 -3.73 -20.67 9.45
CA ARG A 285 -3.72 -20.10 10.81
C ARG A 285 -4.14 -21.13 11.84
N ARG A 286 -5.23 -21.87 11.57
CA ARG A 286 -5.69 -22.95 12.44
C ARG A 286 -4.61 -24.01 12.64
N PHE A 287 -3.99 -24.46 11.56
CA PHE A 287 -2.91 -25.43 11.61
C PHE A 287 -1.74 -24.96 12.48
N ILE A 288 -1.31 -23.70 12.34
CA ILE A 288 -0.25 -23.12 13.18
C ILE A 288 -0.64 -23.17 14.65
N VAL A 289 -1.85 -22.73 15.02
CA VAL A 289 -2.33 -22.76 16.42
C VAL A 289 -2.39 -24.18 16.98
N GLU A 290 -2.80 -25.15 16.17
CA GLU A 290 -2.97 -26.53 16.59
C GLU A 290 -1.65 -27.31 16.71
N HIS A 291 -0.66 -27.01 15.85
CA HIS A 291 0.52 -27.87 15.68
C HIS A 291 1.84 -27.22 16.06
N TRP A 292 1.97 -25.90 15.99
CA TRP A 292 3.21 -25.22 16.37
C TRP A 292 3.32 -25.08 17.89
N ASP A 293 4.48 -25.40 18.46
CA ASP A 293 4.73 -25.31 19.91
C ASP A 293 5.35 -23.96 20.34
N GLY A 294 5.62 -23.08 19.38
CA GLY A 294 6.22 -21.77 19.60
C GLY A 294 7.75 -21.77 19.54
N ASP A 295 8.38 -22.87 19.13
CA ASP A 295 9.82 -22.96 18.90
C ASP A 295 10.16 -23.09 17.41
N ASP A 296 11.29 -22.54 16.99
CA ASP A 296 11.81 -22.59 15.61
C ASP A 296 10.76 -22.49 14.49
N PHE A 297 10.16 -21.30 14.31
CA PHE A 297 9.17 -21.10 13.25
C PHE A 297 9.69 -21.42 11.83
N PRO A 298 10.95 -21.10 11.44
CA PRO A 298 11.53 -21.54 10.18
C PRO A 298 11.41 -23.04 9.93
N ASP A 299 11.77 -23.88 10.89
CA ASP A 299 11.64 -25.33 10.74
C ASP A 299 10.16 -25.72 10.56
N PHE A 300 9.26 -25.14 11.36
CA PHE A 300 7.82 -25.39 11.26
C PHE A 300 7.19 -24.92 9.93
N VAL A 301 7.79 -23.94 9.24
CA VAL A 301 7.33 -23.51 7.90
C VAL A 301 7.42 -24.64 6.87
N SER A 302 8.37 -25.57 7.04
CA SER A 302 8.44 -26.78 6.20
C SER A 302 7.19 -27.65 6.36
N ASP A 303 6.70 -27.80 7.59
CA ASP A 303 5.48 -28.56 7.89
C ASP A 303 4.24 -27.87 7.30
N ILE A 304 4.19 -26.54 7.36
CA ILE A 304 3.13 -25.75 6.72
C ILE A 304 3.12 -26.01 5.21
N PHE A 305 4.27 -25.94 4.54
CA PHE A 305 4.35 -26.20 3.11
C PHE A 305 3.94 -27.62 2.73
N GLN A 306 4.24 -28.61 3.58
CA GLN A 306 3.82 -29.99 3.36
C GLN A 306 2.31 -30.17 3.52
N ALA A 307 1.71 -29.54 4.54
CA ALA A 307 0.27 -29.61 4.80
C ALA A 307 -0.56 -28.78 3.78
N PHE A 308 0.01 -27.69 3.27
CA PHE A 308 -0.65 -26.74 2.37
C PHE A 308 0.21 -26.48 1.13
N PRO A 309 0.31 -27.46 0.20
CA PRO A 309 1.16 -27.35 -0.97
C PRO A 309 0.60 -26.40 -2.03
N ALA A 310 1.51 -25.90 -2.88
CA ALA A 310 1.14 -25.28 -4.14
C ALA A 310 0.54 -26.32 -5.13
N PRO A 311 -0.36 -25.93 -6.04
CA PRO A 311 -0.84 -24.57 -6.30
C PRO A 311 -2.08 -24.17 -5.48
N ASP A 312 -2.55 -25.01 -4.56
CA ASP A 312 -3.79 -24.78 -3.81
C ASP A 312 -3.66 -23.67 -2.77
N THR A 313 -2.43 -23.43 -2.29
CA THR A 313 -2.08 -22.33 -1.40
C THR A 313 -1.08 -21.41 -2.09
N TYR A 314 -1.27 -20.09 -1.99
CA TYR A 314 -0.37 -19.09 -2.56
C TYR A 314 0.35 -18.31 -1.45
N TYR A 315 1.62 -18.61 -1.23
CA TYR A 315 2.44 -17.89 -0.26
C TYR A 315 2.89 -16.54 -0.82
N GLN A 316 2.27 -15.47 -0.32
CA GLN A 316 2.33 -14.13 -0.91
C GLN A 316 3.73 -13.52 -0.90
N LEU A 317 4.44 -13.60 0.22
CA LEU A 317 5.75 -12.98 0.40
C LEU A 317 6.87 -13.62 -0.45
N TRP A 318 6.64 -14.84 -0.95
CA TRP A 318 7.63 -15.61 -1.71
C TRP A 318 7.10 -16.12 -3.05
N ASP A 319 6.09 -15.45 -3.59
CA ASP A 319 5.58 -15.69 -4.94
C ASP A 319 5.30 -17.18 -5.24
N ASN A 320 4.59 -17.85 -4.32
CA ASN A 320 4.29 -19.28 -4.40
C ASN A 320 5.49 -20.23 -4.26
N ALA A 321 6.52 -19.83 -3.50
CA ALA A 321 7.64 -20.70 -3.21
C ALA A 321 7.19 -22.05 -2.60
N THR A 322 7.98 -23.09 -2.87
CA THR A 322 7.87 -24.42 -2.26
C THR A 322 9.04 -24.61 -1.30
N PRO A 323 9.09 -25.68 -0.49
CA PRO A 323 10.25 -25.96 0.35
C PRO A 323 11.59 -25.99 -0.40
N GLN A 324 11.56 -26.30 -1.70
CA GLN A 324 12.74 -26.38 -2.56
C GLN A 324 13.15 -25.03 -3.16
N THR A 325 12.23 -24.07 -3.26
CA THR A 325 12.48 -22.78 -3.94
C THR A 325 12.43 -21.58 -3.01
N VAL A 326 11.96 -21.76 -1.78
CA VAL A 326 11.88 -20.68 -0.80
C VAL A 326 13.28 -20.24 -0.36
N PRO A 327 13.54 -18.93 -0.23
CA PRO A 327 14.82 -18.44 0.28
C PRO A 327 14.89 -18.65 1.80
N TRP A 328 15.35 -19.83 2.24
CA TRP A 328 15.45 -20.18 3.67
C TRP A 328 16.28 -19.20 4.48
N ASP A 329 17.36 -18.64 3.92
CA ASP A 329 18.16 -17.59 4.59
C ASP A 329 17.34 -16.35 4.93
N ASP A 330 16.41 -15.94 4.04
CA ASP A 330 15.50 -14.83 4.31
C ASP A 330 14.47 -15.19 5.38
N ILE A 331 13.95 -16.42 5.39
CA ILE A 331 13.07 -16.91 6.46
C ILE A 331 13.79 -16.82 7.81
N HIS A 332 15.01 -17.34 7.91
CA HIS A 332 15.78 -17.29 9.15
C HIS A 332 16.06 -15.85 9.56
N ARG A 333 16.42 -14.97 8.62
CA ARG A 333 16.67 -13.54 8.89
C ARG A 333 15.43 -12.84 9.42
N VAL A 334 14.27 -12.99 8.77
CA VAL A 334 13.01 -12.38 9.22
C VAL A 334 12.59 -12.95 10.58
N TRP A 335 12.80 -14.24 10.82
CA TRP A 335 12.55 -14.84 12.13
C TRP A 335 13.42 -14.24 13.23
N GLN A 336 14.71 -13.99 12.98
CA GLN A 336 15.57 -13.32 13.97
C GLN A 336 15.10 -11.89 14.28
N LEU A 337 14.60 -11.15 13.28
CA LEU A 337 14.01 -9.82 13.50
C LEU A 337 12.72 -9.92 14.33
N GLU A 338 11.87 -10.89 14.03
CA GLU A 338 10.67 -11.17 14.82
C GLU A 338 11.06 -11.43 16.29
N LEU A 339 11.99 -12.36 16.55
CA LEU A 339 12.46 -12.67 17.89
C LEU A 339 12.98 -11.44 18.66
N GLN A 340 13.60 -10.48 17.99
CA GLN A 340 14.03 -9.23 18.63
C GLN A 340 12.84 -8.41 19.14
N CYS A 341 11.74 -8.34 18.39
CA CYS A 341 10.51 -7.67 18.82
C CYS A 341 9.91 -8.34 20.07
N TRP A 342 10.08 -9.65 20.24
CA TRP A 342 9.58 -10.41 21.39
C TRP A 342 10.51 -10.40 22.61
N GLY A 343 11.76 -9.90 22.47
CA GLY A 343 12.77 -10.04 23.51
C GLY A 343 13.38 -11.44 23.59
N GLY A 344 13.30 -12.21 22.50
CA GLY A 344 13.88 -13.55 22.33
C GLY A 344 12.86 -14.68 22.26
N SER A 345 13.33 -15.86 21.84
CA SER A 345 12.49 -17.06 21.61
C SER A 345 11.70 -17.50 22.84
N ARG A 346 12.30 -17.43 24.04
CA ARG A 346 11.62 -17.84 25.27
C ARG A 346 10.37 -17.00 25.58
N ALA A 347 10.43 -15.69 25.33
CA ALA A 347 9.31 -14.79 25.58
C ALA A 347 8.16 -15.07 24.59
N LEU A 348 8.50 -15.25 23.31
CA LEU A 348 7.54 -15.67 22.30
C LEU A 348 6.91 -17.03 22.64
N GLN A 349 7.72 -18.03 22.98
CA GLN A 349 7.22 -19.37 23.30
C GLN A 349 6.29 -19.35 24.52
N GLN A 350 6.61 -18.55 25.55
CA GLN A 350 5.76 -18.38 26.72
C GLN A 350 4.41 -17.75 26.35
N HIS A 351 4.43 -16.69 25.53
CA HIS A 351 3.20 -16.07 25.02
C HIS A 351 2.37 -17.11 24.23
N TRP A 352 3.01 -17.80 23.30
CA TRP A 352 2.35 -18.76 22.40
C TRP A 352 1.67 -19.90 23.15
N ARG A 353 2.28 -20.42 24.23
CA ARG A 353 1.66 -21.46 25.06
C ARG A 353 0.33 -21.02 25.67
N GLY A 354 0.24 -19.78 26.16
CA GLY A 354 -1.01 -19.22 26.66
C GLY A 354 -2.00 -18.97 25.54
N TYR A 355 -1.51 -18.36 24.45
CA TYR A 355 -2.30 -18.06 23.25
C TYR A 355 -3.01 -19.29 22.69
N ARG A 356 -2.34 -20.44 22.58
CA ARG A 356 -2.94 -21.69 22.07
C ARG A 356 -4.13 -22.22 22.89
N GLN A 357 -4.24 -21.83 24.17
CA GLN A 357 -5.34 -22.27 25.03
C GLN A 357 -6.61 -21.42 24.86
N LEU A 358 -6.52 -20.30 24.13
CA LEU A 358 -7.65 -19.40 23.91
C LEU A 358 -8.70 -20.03 22.99
N GLN A 359 -9.92 -19.51 23.08
CA GLN A 359 -10.95 -19.84 22.11
C GLN A 359 -10.63 -19.17 20.77
N HIS A 360 -10.53 -19.97 19.71
CA HIS A 360 -10.30 -19.50 18.35
C HIS A 360 -11.52 -19.75 17.46
N GLU A 361 -11.94 -18.72 16.73
CA GLU A 361 -12.96 -18.82 15.67
C GLU A 361 -12.38 -18.37 14.33
N TYR A 362 -12.86 -18.95 13.23
CA TYR A 362 -12.37 -18.68 11.88
C TYR A 362 -13.54 -18.36 10.95
N VAL A 363 -13.57 -17.13 10.42
CA VAL A 363 -14.71 -16.56 9.70
C VAL A 363 -14.29 -16.15 8.29
N PRO A 364 -14.70 -16.89 7.24
CA PRO A 364 -14.48 -16.45 5.87
C PRO A 364 -15.22 -15.13 5.62
N CYS A 365 -14.48 -14.06 5.34
CA CYS A 365 -15.01 -12.71 5.23
C CYS A 365 -14.18 -11.87 4.28
N ASP A 366 -14.82 -11.32 3.25
CA ASP A 366 -14.21 -10.37 2.33
C ASP A 366 -14.74 -8.96 2.59
N LEU A 367 -13.93 -8.13 3.24
CA LEU A 367 -14.31 -6.76 3.60
C LEU A 367 -14.62 -5.89 2.37
N LEU A 368 -14.10 -6.23 1.18
CA LEU A 368 -14.36 -5.48 -0.07
C LEU A 368 -15.72 -5.81 -0.67
N THR A 369 -16.27 -7.00 -0.44
CA THR A 369 -17.52 -7.44 -1.06
C THR A 369 -18.68 -7.61 -0.06
N GLY A 370 -18.39 -7.82 1.22
CA GLY A 370 -19.39 -7.84 2.28
C GLY A 370 -18.85 -8.38 3.60
N ALA A 371 -18.97 -7.58 4.66
CA ALA A 371 -18.48 -7.92 6.01
C ALA A 371 -19.55 -8.49 6.95
N PHE A 372 -20.77 -8.78 6.45
CA PHE A 372 -21.95 -9.07 7.29
C PHE A 372 -21.71 -10.18 8.32
N GLU A 373 -21.11 -11.30 7.90
CA GLU A 373 -20.80 -12.43 8.78
C GLU A 373 -19.88 -12.05 9.95
N LEU A 374 -18.88 -11.20 9.68
CA LEU A 374 -18.00 -10.70 10.73
C LEU A 374 -18.73 -9.71 11.62
N VAL A 375 -19.46 -8.75 11.04
CA VAL A 375 -20.23 -7.74 11.77
C VAL A 375 -21.19 -8.40 12.76
N ASP A 376 -21.80 -9.53 12.40
CA ASP A 376 -22.71 -10.26 13.27
C ASP A 376 -22.07 -10.86 14.53
N ARG A 377 -20.75 -11.04 14.52
CA ARG A 377 -19.95 -11.58 15.62
C ARG A 377 -19.29 -10.51 16.47
N LEU A 378 -19.35 -9.24 16.05
CA LEU A 378 -18.78 -8.14 16.81
C LEU A 378 -19.60 -7.89 18.08
N THR A 379 -18.89 -7.68 19.20
CA THR A 379 -19.47 -7.27 20.48
C THR A 379 -19.01 -5.87 20.85
N ASP A 380 -19.91 -5.07 21.42
CA ASP A 380 -19.58 -3.72 21.92
C ASP A 380 -18.98 -3.83 23.31
N GLU A 381 -17.65 -4.03 23.36
CA GLU A 381 -16.89 -4.14 24.60
C GLU A 381 -15.69 -3.21 24.52
N SER A 382 -15.44 -2.43 25.57
CA SER A 382 -14.34 -1.47 25.60
C SER A 382 -12.95 -2.11 25.58
N SER A 383 -12.87 -3.40 25.88
CA SER A 383 -11.64 -4.20 25.79
C SER A 383 -11.58 -5.10 24.54
N ALA A 384 -12.56 -5.02 23.64
CA ALA A 384 -12.49 -5.67 22.35
C ALA A 384 -11.60 -4.88 21.40
N VAL A 385 -10.84 -5.59 20.56
CA VAL A 385 -9.87 -5.02 19.61
C VAL A 385 -10.11 -5.61 18.23
N ILE A 386 -10.01 -4.81 17.18
CA ILE A 386 -10.03 -5.29 15.80
C ILE A 386 -8.79 -4.85 15.01
N TRP A 387 -8.23 -5.75 14.20
CA TRP A 387 -7.12 -5.47 13.30
C TRP A 387 -7.33 -6.02 11.88
N TRP A 388 -7.19 -5.18 10.83
CA TRP A 388 -7.44 -5.57 9.44
C TRP A 388 -6.32 -5.26 8.42
N SER A 389 -5.12 -4.87 8.86
CA SER A 389 -3.99 -4.47 7.99
C SER A 389 -4.45 -3.56 6.82
N ASN A 390 -4.03 -3.84 5.59
CA ASN A 390 -4.34 -3.11 4.36
C ASN A 390 -5.50 -3.72 3.54
N ALA A 391 -6.50 -4.34 4.18
CA ALA A 391 -7.58 -5.05 3.48
C ALA A 391 -8.30 -4.24 2.36
N PHE A 392 -8.40 -2.91 2.52
CA PHE A 392 -9.02 -2.00 1.53
C PHE A 392 -8.04 -1.42 0.50
N PHE A 393 -6.76 -1.78 0.61
CA PHE A 393 -5.65 -1.26 -0.19
C PHE A 393 -4.69 -2.35 -0.69
N THR A 394 -5.17 -3.58 -0.81
CA THR A 394 -4.39 -4.65 -1.44
C THR A 394 -4.27 -4.41 -2.94
N MET A 395 -3.24 -4.96 -3.59
CA MET A 395 -3.10 -4.83 -5.05
C MET A 395 -4.31 -5.45 -5.79
N TYR A 396 -4.84 -6.55 -5.24
CA TYR A 396 -6.12 -7.12 -5.65
C TYR A 396 -7.23 -6.07 -5.60
N GLY A 397 -7.43 -5.43 -4.45
CA GLY A 397 -8.44 -4.39 -4.28
C GLY A 397 -8.26 -3.23 -5.25
N ASN A 398 -7.03 -2.71 -5.33
CA ASN A 398 -6.66 -1.53 -6.12
C ASN A 398 -6.81 -1.76 -7.63
N TRP A 399 -6.66 -2.99 -8.13
CA TRP A 399 -6.89 -3.26 -9.55
C TRP A 399 -8.36 -3.53 -9.85
N LEU A 400 -9.02 -4.41 -9.07
CA LEU A 400 -10.37 -4.88 -9.38
C LEU A 400 -11.44 -3.84 -9.12
N TYR A 401 -11.25 -2.97 -8.13
CA TYR A 401 -12.25 -2.01 -7.69
C TYR A 401 -11.76 -0.57 -7.90
N PRO A 402 -12.56 0.27 -8.57
CA PRO A 402 -12.31 1.71 -8.62
C PRO A 402 -12.20 2.33 -7.22
N ALA A 403 -11.41 3.40 -7.06
CA ALA A 403 -11.25 4.11 -5.78
C ALA A 403 -12.57 4.50 -5.12
N ASP A 404 -13.55 5.01 -5.87
CA ASP A 404 -14.85 5.44 -5.34
C ASP A 404 -15.65 4.26 -4.77
N HIS A 405 -15.53 3.07 -5.38
CA HIS A 405 -16.11 1.84 -4.86
C HIS A 405 -15.45 1.46 -3.54
N ARG A 406 -14.12 1.42 -3.49
CA ARG A 406 -13.37 1.10 -2.27
C ARG A 406 -13.70 2.08 -1.15
N GLU A 407 -13.81 3.37 -1.44
CA GLU A 407 -14.14 4.40 -0.44
C GLU A 407 -15.56 4.20 0.11
N ARG A 408 -16.56 3.96 -0.75
CA ARG A 408 -17.92 3.66 -0.28
C ARG A 408 -17.96 2.41 0.59
N THR A 409 -17.23 1.36 0.21
CA THR A 409 -17.17 0.13 0.98
C THR A 409 -16.50 0.35 2.33
N TYR A 410 -15.39 1.08 2.39
CA TYR A 410 -14.74 1.45 3.64
C TYR A 410 -15.62 2.33 4.54
N ARG A 411 -16.30 3.33 3.97
CA ARG A 411 -17.26 4.18 4.69
C ARG A 411 -18.36 3.33 5.37
N ARG A 412 -18.96 2.42 4.61
CA ARG A 412 -19.99 1.52 5.13
C ARG A 412 -19.45 0.60 6.23
N TRP A 413 -18.23 0.07 6.06
CA TRP A 413 -17.57 -0.73 7.08
C TRP A 413 -17.38 0.05 8.39
N MET A 414 -16.81 1.26 8.32
CA MET A 414 -16.58 2.08 9.50
C MET A 414 -17.88 2.55 10.16
N GLU A 415 -18.91 2.88 9.38
CA GLU A 415 -20.24 3.19 9.89
C GLU A 415 -20.84 2.02 10.67
N GLN A 416 -20.73 0.79 10.13
CA GLN A 416 -21.21 -0.42 10.79
C GLN A 416 -20.49 -0.68 12.11
N LEU A 417 -19.16 -0.52 12.14
CA LEU A 417 -18.38 -0.64 13.38
C LEU A 417 -18.82 0.41 14.40
N ALA A 418 -18.93 1.68 14.01
CA ALA A 418 -19.27 2.77 14.91
C ALA A 418 -20.69 2.65 15.49
N VAL A 419 -21.66 2.18 14.69
CA VAL A 419 -23.04 2.01 15.13
C VAL A 419 -23.19 0.79 16.03
N ARG A 420 -22.54 -0.33 15.69
CA ARG A 420 -22.75 -1.61 16.39
C ARG A 420 -21.85 -1.78 17.60
N CYS A 421 -20.60 -1.32 17.50
CA CYS A 421 -19.55 -1.51 18.50
C CYS A 421 -18.78 -0.20 18.71
N PRO A 422 -19.46 0.88 19.16
CA PRO A 422 -18.83 2.20 19.32
C PRO A 422 -17.57 2.20 20.18
N GLN A 423 -17.42 1.26 21.13
CA GLN A 423 -16.27 1.15 22.03
C GLN A 423 -15.12 0.29 21.49
N LEU A 424 -15.27 -0.33 20.32
CA LEU A 424 -14.28 -1.22 19.72
C LEU A 424 -12.98 -0.48 19.42
N ASN A 425 -11.85 -1.01 19.89
CA ASN A 425 -10.53 -0.45 19.64
C ASN A 425 -10.05 -0.82 18.23
N LEU A 426 -9.63 0.18 17.45
CA LEU A 426 -9.30 -0.01 16.04
C LEU A 426 -7.79 -0.04 15.81
N TYR A 427 -7.34 -1.00 15.00
CA TYR A 427 -6.02 -1.04 14.37
C TYR A 427 -6.14 -1.44 12.89
N GLY A 428 -5.35 -0.85 11.99
CA GLY A 428 -5.35 -1.22 10.57
C GLY A 428 -4.95 -0.07 9.67
N SER A 429 -5.45 -0.11 8.43
CA SER A 429 -5.25 0.94 7.45
C SER A 429 -6.57 1.32 6.76
N ASP A 430 -6.70 2.59 6.40
CA ASP A 430 -7.85 3.10 5.66
C ASP A 430 -7.76 2.80 4.16
N VAL A 431 -8.76 3.28 3.41
CA VAL A 431 -8.83 3.14 1.94
C VAL A 431 -7.73 3.90 1.17
N GLY A 432 -6.98 4.78 1.82
CA GLY A 432 -5.81 5.46 1.28
C GLY A 432 -4.50 4.86 1.76
N ASN A 433 -4.53 3.69 2.40
CA ASN A 433 -3.39 3.05 3.07
C ASN A 433 -2.79 3.88 4.22
N ALA A 434 -3.54 4.84 4.77
CA ALA A 434 -3.14 5.58 5.95
C ALA A 434 -3.44 4.76 7.20
N CYS A 435 -2.60 4.88 8.22
CA CYS A 435 -2.75 4.09 9.43
C CYS A 435 -4.01 4.48 10.21
N VAL A 436 -4.66 3.49 10.80
CA VAL A 436 -5.77 3.61 11.74
C VAL A 436 -5.32 2.93 13.02
N ASN A 437 -5.09 3.70 14.07
CA ASN A 437 -4.75 3.15 15.38
C ASN A 437 -5.10 4.12 16.50
N GLY A 438 -5.28 3.56 17.69
CA GLY A 438 -5.39 4.34 18.90
C GLY A 438 -6.72 5.11 19.03
N LEU A 439 -7.77 4.67 18.35
CA LEU A 439 -9.09 5.29 18.38
C LEU A 439 -10.17 4.23 18.54
N ARG A 440 -11.28 4.62 19.15
CA ARG A 440 -12.50 3.79 19.17
C ARG A 440 -13.29 3.95 17.88
N ALA A 441 -14.14 2.97 17.58
CA ALA A 441 -14.94 2.97 16.36
C ALA A 441 -15.80 4.23 16.19
N ALA A 442 -16.48 4.67 17.24
CA ALA A 442 -17.31 5.88 17.18
C ALA A 442 -16.46 7.15 16.96
N GLU A 443 -15.36 7.30 17.70
CA GLU A 443 -14.45 8.44 17.60
C GLU A 443 -13.86 8.55 16.20
N TYR A 444 -13.30 7.45 15.68
CA TYR A 444 -12.75 7.40 14.35
C TYR A 444 -13.79 7.75 13.29
N TRP A 445 -15.00 7.20 13.39
CA TRP A 445 -16.06 7.48 12.42
C TRP A 445 -16.52 8.93 12.45
N ASP A 446 -16.64 9.52 13.64
CA ASP A 446 -17.02 10.92 13.82
C ASP A 446 -16.00 11.87 13.19
N GLU A 447 -14.71 11.58 13.32
CA GLU A 447 -13.66 12.32 12.63
C GLU A 447 -13.70 12.04 11.13
N TYR A 448 -13.73 10.76 10.73
CA TYR A 448 -13.65 10.33 9.34
C TYR A 448 -14.76 10.92 8.45
N ARG A 449 -15.99 11.03 8.96
CA ARG A 449 -17.13 11.57 8.20
C ARG A 449 -17.08 13.08 8.00
N GLN A 450 -16.30 13.81 8.80
CA GLN A 450 -16.08 15.26 8.63
C GLN A 450 -15.12 15.55 7.47
N PHE A 451 -14.35 14.56 7.03
CA PHE A 451 -13.50 14.70 5.85
C PHE A 451 -14.31 14.52 4.56
N ASP A 452 -14.28 15.57 3.73
CA ASP A 452 -14.84 15.62 2.36
C ASP A 452 -13.97 14.83 1.35
N GLY A 453 -13.34 13.74 1.82
CA GLY A 453 -12.14 13.17 1.22
C GLY A 453 -12.28 12.83 -0.27
N ASN A 454 -11.33 13.31 -1.06
CA ASN A 454 -11.24 13.14 -2.52
C ASN A 454 -10.10 12.16 -2.93
N GLY A 455 -9.62 11.33 -2.00
CA GLY A 455 -8.50 10.39 -2.19
C GLY A 455 -7.09 11.01 -2.24
N LEU A 456 -6.99 12.33 -2.45
CA LEU A 456 -5.72 13.05 -2.56
C LEU A 456 -5.11 13.41 -1.20
N GLN A 457 -5.93 13.49 -0.16
CA GLN A 457 -5.49 13.80 1.20
C GLN A 457 -5.29 12.52 2.00
N THR A 458 -4.15 12.41 2.71
CA THR A 458 -4.00 11.38 3.73
C THR A 458 -4.79 11.76 4.97
N ARG A 459 -5.66 10.86 5.41
CA ARG A 459 -6.40 11.01 6.66
C ARG A 459 -5.48 10.55 7.78
N ARG A 460 -4.80 11.48 8.45
CA ARG A 460 -3.97 11.18 9.63
C ARG A 460 -4.85 11.01 10.87
N LEU A 461 -5.78 10.07 10.82
CA LEU A 461 -6.69 9.72 11.90
C LEU A 461 -6.09 8.56 12.71
N CYS A 462 -4.92 8.83 13.31
CA CYS A 462 -4.20 7.87 14.14
C CYS A 462 -3.39 8.57 15.23
N ARG A 463 -3.08 7.84 16.31
CA ARG A 463 -2.18 8.33 17.37
C ARG A 463 -0.71 8.21 16.97
N THR A 464 -0.36 7.10 16.33
CA THR A 464 1.01 6.79 15.93
C THR A 464 1.09 6.60 14.41
N GLU A 465 1.78 7.49 13.71
CA GLU A 465 2.04 7.30 12.28
C GLU A 465 3.12 6.22 12.10
N ILE A 466 2.76 5.12 11.44
CA ILE A 466 3.74 4.09 11.06
C ILE A 466 4.37 4.48 9.73
N ARG A 467 5.70 4.42 9.68
CA ARG A 467 6.44 4.29 8.43
C ARG A 467 6.54 2.78 8.15
N MET A 468 5.82 2.29 7.15
CA MET A 468 6.04 0.94 6.62
C MET A 468 7.41 0.90 5.93
#